data_AF-A0AAU5CBZ7-F1
#
_entry.id   AF-A0AAU5CBZ7-F1
#
_cell.length_a   1.000
_cell.length_b   1.000
_cell.length_c   1.000
_cell.angle_alpha   90.00
_cell.angle_beta   90.00
_cell.angle_gamma   90.00
#
_symmetry.space_group_name_H-M   'P 1'
#
loop_
_entity.id
_entity.type
_entity.pdbx_description
1 polymer ?
#
loop_
_entity_poly.entity_id
_entity_poly.type
_entity_poly.pdbx_seq_one_letter_code
_entity_poly.pdbx_strand_id
1 'polypeptide(L)' 'MGRQGELIRALAMRATAAKLKSDGAALGDEGLKEEGRRKEAAARSLAAEARAARRAAGR' A
#
# COMPACT_ATOMS: atom_id res chain seq x y z
N MET A 1 13.88 5.43 12.10
CA MET A 1 12.54 4.81 12.17
C MET A 1 12.68 3.36 11.74
N GLY A 2 12.24 2.40 12.55
CA GLY A 2 12.60 0.99 12.37
C GLY A 2 11.81 0.27 11.27
N ARG A 3 12.41 -0.82 10.76
CA ARG A 3 11.89 -1.73 9.72
C ARG A 3 10.45 -2.23 9.96
N GLN A 4 10.04 -2.37 11.21
CA GLN A 4 8.68 -2.77 11.58
C GLN A 4 7.65 -1.66 11.30
N GLY A 5 8.04 -0.39 11.48
CA GLY A 5 7.19 0.76 11.17
C GLY A 5 6.90 0.89 9.68
N GLU A 6 7.86 0.56 8.81
CA GLU A 6 7.68 0.56 7.35
C GLU A 6 6.70 -0.53 6.89
N LEU A 7 6.78 -1.73 7.48
CA LEU A 7 5.83 -2.81 7.19
C LEU A 7 4.41 -2.46 7.66
N ILE A 8 4.27 -1.89 8.86
CA ILE A 8 2.97 -1.43 9.39
C ILE A 8 2.39 -0.33 8.49
N ARG A 9 3.22 0.63 8.06
CA ARG A 9 2.81 1.70 7.14
C ARG A 9 2.35 1.13 5.79
N ALA A 10 3.08 0.16 5.22
CA ALA A 10 2.69 -0.50 3.98
C ALA A 10 1.35 -1.26 4.12
N LEU A 11 1.13 -1.93 5.26
CA LEU A 11 -0.14 -2.59 5.57
C LEU A 11 -1.30 -1.59 5.69
N ALA A 12 -1.09 -0.49 6.42
CA ALA A 12 -2.09 0.56 6.58
C ALA A 12 -2.47 1.18 5.21
N MET A 13 -1.48 1.50 4.38
CA MET A 13 -1.73 2.04 3.03
C MET A 13 -2.53 1.07 2.16
N ARG A 14 -2.26 -0.24 2.27
CA ARG A 14 -3.00 -1.27 1.53
C ARG A 14 -4.44 -1.40 2.01
N ALA A 15 -4.69 -1.27 3.31
CA ALA A 15 -6.04 -1.23 3.87
C ALA A 15 -6.81 0.01 3.41
N THR A 16 -6.18 1.19 3.44
CA THR A 16 -6.78 2.43 2.91
C THR A 16 -7.11 2.31 1.42
N ALA A 17 -6.20 1.73 0.63
CA ALA A 17 -6.43 1.50 -0.80
C ALA A 17 -7.62 0.57 -1.06
N ALA A 18 -7.76 -0.51 -0.28
CA ALA A 18 -8.89 -1.43 -0.37
C ALA A 18 -10.21 -0.73 -0.02
N LYS A 19 -10.21 0.09 1.03
CA LYS A 19 -11.37 0.88 1.43
C LYS A 19 -11.82 1.84 0.32
N LEU A 20 -10.90 2.64 -0.23
CA LEU A 20 -11.23 3.59 -1.30
C LEU A 20 -11.81 2.91 -2.54
N LYS A 21 -11.29 1.74 -2.93
CA LYS A 21 -11.85 0.96 -4.04
C LYS A 21 -13.26 0.45 -3.72
N SER A 22 -13.49 -0.02 -2.50
CA SER A 22 -14.80 -0.49 -2.04
C SER A 22 -15.82 0.64 -1.99
N ASP A 23 -15.45 1.77 -1.39
CA ASP A 23 -16.30 2.95 -1.26
C ASP A 23 -16.61 3.53 -2.64
N GLY A 24 -15.61 3.65 -3.52
CA GLY A 24 -15.81 4.07 -4.91
C GLY A 24 -16.68 3.11 -5.71
N ALA A 25 -16.61 1.80 -5.46
CA ALA A 25 -17.51 0.83 -6.08
C ALA A 25 -18.95 0.97 -5.58
N ALA A 26 -19.14 1.19 -4.27
CA ALA A 26 -20.45 1.37 -3.67
C ALA A 26 -21.11 2.70 -4.10
N LEU A 27 -20.32 3.76 -4.28
CA LEU A 27 -20.79 5.10 -4.64
C LEU A 27 -20.84 5.35 -6.15
N GLY A 28 -20.28 4.45 -6.97
CA GLY A 28 -20.11 4.68 -8.40
C GLY A 28 -19.07 5.77 -8.73
N ASP A 29 -18.20 6.12 -7.77
CA ASP A 29 -17.18 7.15 -7.90
C ASP A 29 -15.87 6.55 -8.42
N GLU A 30 -15.59 6.80 -9.70
CA GLU A 30 -14.34 6.36 -10.35
C GLU A 30 -13.09 7.06 -9.79
N GLY A 31 -13.23 8.28 -9.26
CA GLY A 31 -12.14 9.00 -8.61
C GLY A 31 -11.64 8.26 -7.36
N LEU A 32 -12.56 7.80 -6.51
CA LEU A 32 -12.21 6.99 -5.33
C LEU A 32 -11.57 5.65 -5.70
N LYS A 33 -12.08 4.98 -6.75
CA LYS A 33 -11.45 3.74 -7.26
C LYS A 33 -10.03 4.00 -7.75
N GLU A 34 -9.82 5.09 -8.48
CA GLU A 34 -8.51 5.45 -9.00
C GLU A 34 -7.52 5.83 -7.90
N GLU A 35 -7.96 6.61 -6.91
CA GLU A 35 -7.14 6.92 -5.75
C GLU A 35 -6.73 5.64 -4.99
N GLY A 36 -7.68 4.71 -4.83
CA GLY A 36 -7.42 3.38 -4.29
C GLY A 36 -6.37 2.61 -5.09
N ARG A 37 -6.44 2.60 -6.43
CA ARG A 37 -5.42 2.00 -7.30
C ARG A 37 -4.04 2.64 -7.13
N ARG A 38 -3.97 3.97 -7.06
CA ARG A 38 -2.71 4.72 -6.86
C ARG A 38 -2.07 4.40 -5.51
N LYS A 39 -2.86 4.39 -4.42
CA LYS A 39 -2.36 4.03 -3.08
C LYS A 39 -1.93 2.57 -3.00
N GLU A 40 -2.61 1.66 -3.70
CA GLU A 40 -2.20 0.26 -3.77
C GLU A 40 -0.86 0.10 -4.48
N ALA A 41 -0.64 0.80 -5.59
CA ALA A 41 0.63 0.80 -6.31
C ALA A 41 1.78 1.31 -5.41
N ALA A 42 1.58 2.42 -4.70
CA ALA A 42 2.56 2.94 -3.75
C ALA A 42 2.88 1.95 -2.61
N ALA A 43 1.86 1.29 -2.05
CA ALA A 43 2.04 0.28 -1.02
C ALA A 43 2.84 -0.94 -1.54
N ARG A 44 2.63 -1.34 -2.80
CA ARG A 44 3.39 -2.42 -3.44
C ARG A 44 4.87 -2.05 -3.61
N SER A 45 5.17 -0.82 -4.04
CA SER A 45 6.55 -0.35 -4.16
C SER A 45 7.27 -0.34 -2.81
N LEU A 46 6.65 0.23 -1.77
CA LEU A 46 7.19 0.21 -0.40
C LEU A 46 7.42 -1.21 0.12
N ALA A 47 6.50 -2.14 -0.14
CA ALA A 47 6.67 -3.54 0.25
C ALA A 47 7.79 -4.23 -0.54
N ALA A 48 7.99 -3.89 -1.82
CA ALA A 48 9.07 -4.41 -2.64
C ALA A 48 10.44 -3.90 -2.16
N GLU A 49 10.55 -2.61 -1.84
CA GLU A 49 11.75 -1.98 -1.27
C GLU A 49 12.11 -2.61 0.09
N ALA A 50 11.13 -2.75 0.99
CA ALA A 50 11.35 -3.38 2.29
C ALA A 50 11.81 -4.85 2.16
N ARG A 51 11.28 -5.59 1.17
CA ARG A 51 11.73 -6.97 0.85
C ARG A 51 13.13 -7.00 0.25
N ALA A 52 13.45 -6.08 -0.66
CA ALA A 52 14.78 -5.96 -1.26
C ALA A 52 15.84 -5.66 -0.19
N ALA A 53 15.56 -4.69 0.69
CA ALA A 53 16.40 -4.39 1.85
C ALA A 53 16.56 -5.61 2.78
N ARG A 54 15.56 -6.50 2.88
CA ARG A 54 15.65 -7.75 3.66
C ARG A 54 16.58 -8.77 3.05
N ARG A 55 16.60 -8.88 1.72
CA ARG A 55 17.58 -9.74 1.02
C ARG A 55 18.99 -9.16 1.11
N ALA A 56 19.15 -7.84 1.07
CA ALA A 56 20.46 -7.19 1.18
C ALA A 56 21.06 -7.31 2.59
N ALA A 57 20.25 -7.19 3.65
CA ALA A 57 20.71 -7.29 5.04
C ALA A 57 20.93 -8.73 5.54
N GLY A 58 20.62 -9.74 4.73
CA GLY A 58 20.86 -11.15 5.03
C GLY A 58 22.08 -11.74 4.30
N ARG A 59 22.88 -10.89 3.65
CA ARG A 59 24.19 -11.21 3.08
C ARG A 59 25.29 -10.60 3.93
#